data_AF-A0A1J1JK35-F1
#
_entry.id   AF-A0A1J1JK35-F1
#
_cell.length_a   1.000
_cell.length_b   1.000
_cell.length_c   1.000
_cell.angle_alpha   90.00
_cell.angle_beta   90.00
_cell.angle_gamma   90.00
#
_symmetry.space_group_name_H-M   'P 1'
#
loop_
_entity.id
_entity.type
_entity.pdbx_description
1 polymer ?
#
loop_
_entity_poly.entity_id
_entity_poly.type
_entity_poly.pdbx_seq_one_letter_code
_entity_poly.pdbx_strand_id
1 'polypeptide(L)'
;MKSSQFNHQIKTSFINPMTDDFQSLLAQIKQEHYRDLYEPEANITVPLSDVVNKVLEGFKVGNSTICHLRYLWMTLILTLAVEPTLEYYYPKDFLTKDIITSLELWIVNFYKSNTIDKKHKNNLINDWYNKVIEHYESLPYPEVVSFQIIYEAIDVFQNAIRVFDYDQAKEALLEILEDCLEGYAIFPGSEGRRDLFDWWLLEVVPASWNLSPLKSFYVVDRLIHQDQITIRQKKSLEKVSKMLESKLLENSDILRDSDNKYKFDQFFHNFSSSYDILKKYDNHTLVNNYVLRIK
;
A
#
# COMPACT_ATOMS: atom_id res chain seq x y z
N MET A 1 0.08 8.79 33.04
CA MET A 1 0.71 9.83 32.19
C MET A 1 2.18 9.57 31.83
N LYS A 2 2.99 8.81 32.60
CA LYS A 2 4.39 8.50 32.25
C LYS A 2 4.59 7.44 31.14
N SER A 3 3.62 6.54 30.92
CA SER A 3 3.72 5.46 29.92
C SER A 3 3.60 5.95 28.46
N SER A 4 2.82 6.99 28.18
CA SER A 4 2.67 7.51 26.81
C SER A 4 3.91 8.28 26.34
N GLN A 5 4.56 9.05 27.22
CA GLN A 5 5.80 9.76 26.90
C GLN A 5 6.98 8.80 26.67
N PHE A 6 7.05 7.71 27.43
CA PHE A 6 8.08 6.68 27.26
C PHE A 6 7.91 5.93 25.93
N ASN A 7 6.68 5.54 25.58
CA ASN A 7 6.37 4.92 24.28
C ASN A 7 6.65 5.88 23.10
N HIS A 8 6.39 7.18 23.27
CA HIS A 8 6.67 8.18 22.23
C HIS A 8 8.18 8.44 22.03
N GLN A 9 8.98 8.47 23.10
CA GLN A 9 10.44 8.55 23.02
C GLN A 9 11.06 7.31 22.37
N ILE A 10 10.50 6.12 22.63
CA ILE A 10 10.96 4.90 21.99
C ILE A 10 10.59 4.88 20.50
N LYS A 11 9.38 5.31 20.13
CA LYS A 11 8.94 5.46 18.73
C LYS A 11 9.84 6.39 17.91
N THR A 12 10.22 7.54 18.49
CA THR A 12 11.14 8.50 17.86
C THR A 12 12.60 8.03 17.82
N SER A 13 12.97 7.03 18.63
CA SER A 13 14.33 6.45 18.59
C SER A 13 14.54 5.43 17.46
N PHE A 14 13.48 4.78 16.98
CA PHE A 14 13.57 3.82 15.86
C PHE A 14 13.27 4.45 14.50
N ILE A 15 12.41 5.47 14.49
CA ILE A 15 12.04 6.19 13.29
C ILE A 15 12.75 7.53 13.36
N ASN A 16 13.81 7.68 12.55
CA ASN A 16 14.52 8.95 12.43
C ASN A 16 13.50 10.06 12.11
N PRO A 17 13.56 11.21 12.80
CA PRO A 17 12.73 12.34 12.44
C PRO A 17 12.97 12.70 10.98
N MET A 18 11.92 13.20 10.32
CA MET A 18 12.03 13.68 8.95
C MET A 18 13.06 14.81 8.92
N THR A 19 14.07 14.70 8.07
CA THR A 19 15.15 15.70 7.99
C THR A 19 14.60 17.05 7.53
N ASP A 20 15.19 18.14 8.00
CA ASP A 20 14.80 19.49 7.58
C ASP A 20 14.93 19.67 6.07
N ASP A 21 15.94 19.04 5.45
CA ASP A 21 16.12 19.01 4.00
C ASP A 21 14.93 18.33 3.29
N PHE A 22 14.45 17.21 3.83
CA PHE A 22 13.32 16.50 3.24
C PHE A 22 12.01 17.27 3.44
N GLN A 23 11.80 17.87 4.61
CA GLN A 23 10.65 18.76 4.85
C GLN A 23 10.66 19.97 3.90
N SER A 24 11.84 20.55 3.66
CA SER A 24 12.03 21.67 2.74
C SER A 24 11.74 21.25 1.29
N LEU A 25 12.17 20.05 0.89
CA LEU A 25 11.84 19.47 -0.42
C LEU A 25 10.32 19.34 -0.59
N LEU A 26 9.61 18.76 0.38
CA LEU A 26 8.15 18.62 0.30
C LEU A 26 7.45 19.98 0.21
N ALA A 27 7.93 20.98 0.95
CA ALA A 27 7.38 22.33 0.91
C ALA A 27 7.61 23.02 -0.45
N GLN A 28 8.77 22.80 -1.08
CA GLN A 28 9.05 23.29 -2.44
C GLN A 28 8.14 22.61 -3.46
N ILE A 29 8.09 21.27 -3.43
CA ILE A 29 7.25 20.47 -4.35
C ILE A 29 5.79 20.92 -4.31
N LYS A 30 5.27 21.26 -3.12
CA LYS A 30 3.90 21.75 -2.95
C LYS A 30 3.65 23.08 -3.65
N GLN A 31 4.65 23.96 -3.76
CA GLN A 31 4.45 25.30 -4.33
C GLN A 31 4.49 25.31 -5.86
N GLU A 32 4.97 24.22 -6.47
CA GLU A 32 5.08 24.08 -7.91
C GLU A 32 3.74 23.67 -8.55
N HIS A 33 3.66 23.86 -9.86
CA HIS A 33 2.55 23.43 -10.71
C HIS A 33 3.03 22.43 -11.76
N TYR A 34 2.28 21.36 -11.97
CA TYR A 34 2.65 20.22 -12.78
C TYR A 34 1.65 20.02 -13.93
N ARG A 35 2.19 19.85 -15.14
CA ARG A 35 1.38 19.64 -16.34
C ARG A 35 0.60 18.32 -16.26
N ASP A 36 1.18 17.31 -15.63
CA ASP A 36 0.60 15.97 -15.49
C ASP A 36 -0.65 15.98 -14.57
N LEU A 37 -0.79 17.04 -13.76
CA LEU A 37 -1.97 17.35 -12.96
C LEU A 37 -3.00 18.24 -13.69
N TYR A 38 -2.76 18.53 -14.98
CA TYR A 38 -3.55 19.42 -15.83
C TYR A 38 -3.68 20.87 -15.32
N GLU A 39 -2.66 21.37 -14.61
CA GLU A 39 -2.60 22.74 -14.13
C GLU A 39 -2.24 23.71 -15.29
N PRO A 40 -3.09 24.70 -15.61
CA PRO A 40 -2.88 25.58 -16.75
C PRO A 40 -1.66 26.50 -16.60
N GLU A 41 -1.21 26.76 -15.37
CA GLU A 41 -0.03 27.57 -15.05
C GLU A 41 1.29 26.79 -15.05
N ALA A 42 1.27 25.48 -15.31
CA ALA A 42 2.45 24.64 -15.23
C ALA A 42 3.52 25.05 -16.25
N ASN A 43 4.72 25.37 -15.75
CA ASN A 43 5.87 25.67 -16.58
C ASN A 43 6.61 24.36 -16.92
N ILE A 44 7.04 24.18 -18.18
CA ILE A 44 7.32 22.88 -18.84
C ILE A 44 8.64 22.21 -18.36
N THR A 45 9.11 22.49 -17.15
CA THR A 45 10.51 22.21 -16.78
C THR A 45 10.76 20.92 -16.00
N VAL A 46 9.78 20.36 -15.27
CA VAL A 46 9.98 19.14 -14.48
C VAL A 46 8.74 18.21 -14.55
N PRO A 47 8.89 16.98 -15.04
CA PRO A 47 7.83 15.96 -15.00
C PRO A 47 7.43 15.58 -13.57
N LEU A 48 6.17 15.24 -13.34
CA LEU A 48 5.69 14.78 -12.02
C LEU A 48 6.40 13.50 -11.56
N SER A 49 6.65 12.56 -12.46
CA SER A 49 7.41 11.33 -12.19
C SER A 49 8.80 11.59 -11.60
N ASP A 50 9.52 12.62 -12.06
CA ASP A 50 10.81 13.04 -11.50
C ASP A 50 10.67 13.55 -10.07
N VAL A 51 9.57 14.25 -9.77
CA VAL A 51 9.26 14.78 -8.44
C VAL A 51 8.91 13.64 -7.48
N VAL A 52 8.04 12.72 -7.90
CA VAL A 52 7.68 11.53 -7.14
C VAL A 52 8.94 10.70 -6.82
N ASN A 53 9.79 10.48 -7.83
CA ASN A 53 11.07 9.79 -7.67
C ASN A 53 11.97 10.46 -6.62
N LYS A 54 12.10 11.80 -6.64
CA LYS A 54 12.87 12.54 -5.63
C LYS A 54 12.31 12.34 -4.22
N VAL A 55 10.98 12.31 -4.06
CA VAL A 55 10.34 12.05 -2.76
C VAL A 55 10.67 10.64 -2.26
N LEU A 56 10.57 9.62 -3.12
CA LEU A 56 10.89 8.24 -2.76
C LEU A 56 12.39 8.03 -2.47
N GLU A 57 13.28 8.76 -3.13
CA GLU A 57 14.71 8.80 -2.79
C GLU A 57 14.94 9.38 -1.39
N GLY A 58 14.14 10.37 -0.97
CA GLY A 58 14.17 10.90 0.40
C GLY A 58 13.95 9.85 1.48
N PHE A 59 13.22 8.76 1.19
CA PHE A 59 12.99 7.66 2.14
C PHE A 59 14.21 6.75 2.37
N LYS A 60 15.23 6.80 1.50
CA LYS A 60 16.44 5.97 1.63
C LYS A 60 17.34 6.36 2.80
N VAL A 61 16.98 7.39 3.56
CA VAL A 61 17.70 7.78 4.77
C VAL A 61 17.45 6.75 5.89
N GLY A 62 18.54 6.13 6.36
CA GLY A 62 18.55 5.22 7.50
C GLY A 62 18.70 3.75 7.11
N ASN A 63 18.14 2.86 7.94
CA ASN A 63 18.22 1.41 7.72
C ASN A 63 17.35 0.97 6.52
N SER A 64 17.88 0.12 5.65
CA SER A 64 17.18 -0.42 4.46
C SER A 64 15.85 -1.11 4.79
N THR A 65 15.77 -1.78 5.94
CA THR A 65 14.53 -2.40 6.46
C THR A 65 13.46 -1.35 6.77
N ILE A 66 13.84 -0.24 7.40
CA ILE A 66 12.91 0.87 7.67
C ILE A 66 12.49 1.53 6.36
N CYS A 67 13.42 1.73 5.41
CA CYS A 67 13.09 2.22 4.08
C CYS A 67 12.06 1.31 3.38
N HIS A 68 12.26 -0.01 3.43
CA HIS A 68 11.32 -0.97 2.84
C HIS A 68 9.95 -0.91 3.50
N LEU A 69 9.92 -0.84 4.84
CA LEU A 69 8.69 -0.68 5.60
C LEU A 69 7.92 0.58 5.20
N ARG A 70 8.60 1.69 4.92
CA ARG A 70 7.96 2.93 4.44
C ARG A 70 7.33 2.74 3.06
N TYR A 71 7.99 2.01 2.16
CA TYR A 71 7.42 1.67 0.84
C TYR A 71 6.20 0.75 0.96
N LEU A 72 6.28 -0.29 1.80
CA LEU A 72 5.14 -1.17 2.10
C LEU A 72 3.97 -0.39 2.71
N TRP A 73 4.24 0.53 3.64
CA TRP A 73 3.22 1.35 4.27
C TRP A 73 2.52 2.28 3.28
N MET A 74 3.28 2.94 2.41
CA MET A 74 2.72 3.77 1.34
C MET A 74 1.86 2.93 0.38
N THR A 75 2.34 1.74 0.01
CA THR A 75 1.62 0.79 -0.83
C THR A 75 0.30 0.35 -0.20
N LEU A 76 0.29 0.06 1.10
CA LEU A 76 -0.95 -0.27 1.84
C LEU A 76 -1.95 0.90 1.79
N ILE A 77 -1.49 2.12 2.00
CA ILE A 77 -2.36 3.31 1.91
C ILE A 77 -2.98 3.46 0.51
N LEU A 78 -2.15 3.34 -0.53
CA LEU A 78 -2.58 3.54 -1.92
C LEU A 78 -3.52 2.41 -2.37
N THR A 79 -3.22 1.15 -2.06
CA THR A 79 -4.11 0.02 -2.36
C THR A 79 -5.44 0.11 -1.63
N LEU A 80 -5.45 0.60 -0.38
CA LEU A 80 -6.70 0.91 0.33
C LEU A 80 -7.49 2.00 -0.38
N ALA A 81 -6.84 3.03 -0.92
CA ALA A 81 -7.50 4.11 -1.66
C ALA A 81 -8.03 3.67 -3.05
N VAL A 82 -7.36 2.71 -3.70
CA VAL A 82 -7.75 2.12 -5.00
C VAL A 82 -8.79 1.01 -4.87
N GLU A 83 -8.83 0.29 -3.74
CA GLU A 83 -9.78 -0.82 -3.49
C GLU A 83 -11.23 -0.50 -3.91
N PRO A 84 -11.81 0.67 -3.59
CA PRO A 84 -13.18 1.00 -3.98
C PRO A 84 -13.41 1.03 -5.50
N THR A 85 -12.39 1.38 -6.29
CA THR A 85 -12.45 1.40 -7.75
C THR A 85 -12.70 -0.01 -8.29
N LEU A 86 -11.92 -1.00 -7.85
CA LEU A 86 -12.14 -2.39 -8.27
C LEU A 86 -13.38 -3.01 -7.63
N GLU A 87 -13.71 -2.66 -6.38
CA GLU A 87 -14.94 -3.13 -5.72
C GLU A 87 -16.21 -2.63 -6.46
N TYR A 88 -16.16 -1.46 -7.13
CA TYR A 88 -17.26 -0.97 -7.95
C TYR A 88 -17.53 -1.86 -9.18
N TYR A 89 -16.48 -2.25 -9.91
CA TYR A 89 -16.61 -3.07 -11.13
C TYR A 89 -16.71 -4.57 -10.84
N TYR A 90 -16.02 -5.04 -9.80
CA TYR A 90 -15.94 -6.43 -9.38
C TYR A 90 -16.26 -6.57 -7.88
N PRO A 91 -17.50 -6.33 -7.44
CA PRO A 91 -17.88 -6.31 -6.01
C PRO A 91 -17.74 -7.67 -5.29
N LYS A 92 -17.57 -8.76 -6.04
CA LYS A 92 -17.35 -10.12 -5.53
C LYS A 92 -15.90 -10.57 -5.68
N ASP A 93 -15.01 -9.68 -6.09
CA ASP A 93 -13.59 -9.98 -6.12
C ASP A 93 -13.03 -9.97 -4.71
N PHE A 94 -12.35 -11.06 -4.36
CA PHE A 94 -11.67 -11.22 -3.07
C PHE A 94 -10.17 -11.01 -3.19
N LEU A 95 -9.62 -11.01 -4.42
CA LEU A 95 -8.18 -10.96 -4.63
C LEU A 95 -7.57 -9.64 -4.14
N THR A 96 -8.23 -8.51 -4.41
CA THR A 96 -7.84 -7.20 -3.85
C THR A 96 -7.71 -7.23 -2.32
N LYS A 97 -8.69 -7.82 -1.64
CA LYS A 97 -8.72 -7.96 -0.17
C LYS A 97 -7.62 -8.88 0.34
N ASP A 98 -7.31 -9.95 -0.40
CA ASP A 98 -6.23 -10.87 -0.06
C ASP A 98 -4.85 -10.19 -0.20
N ILE A 99 -4.66 -9.36 -1.22
CA ILE A 99 -3.42 -8.57 -1.42
C ILE A 99 -3.25 -7.55 -0.29
N ILE A 100 -4.31 -6.79 0.05
CA ILE A 100 -4.29 -5.84 1.17
C ILE A 100 -3.96 -6.57 2.47
N THR A 101 -4.66 -7.67 2.76
CA THR A 101 -4.41 -8.46 3.97
C THR A 101 -2.97 -8.96 4.05
N SER A 102 -2.39 -9.35 2.92
CA SER A 102 -1.00 -9.78 2.87
C SER A 102 -0.01 -8.64 3.10
N LEU A 103 -0.28 -7.43 2.58
CA LEU A 103 0.49 -6.22 2.91
C LEU A 103 0.44 -5.95 4.42
N GLU A 104 -0.76 -5.97 5.02
CA GLU A 104 -0.94 -5.80 6.47
C GLU A 104 -0.09 -6.81 7.26
N LEU A 105 -0.17 -8.09 6.90
CA LEU A 105 0.55 -9.18 7.56
C LEU A 105 2.07 -9.05 7.38
N TRP A 106 2.53 -8.64 6.20
CA TRP A 106 3.95 -8.45 5.93
C TRP A 106 4.52 -7.29 6.74
N ILE A 107 3.80 -6.16 6.79
CA ILE A 107 4.18 -5.00 7.60
C ILE A 107 4.30 -5.39 9.07
N VAL A 108 3.30 -6.08 9.62
CA VAL A 108 3.31 -6.51 11.03
C VAL A 108 4.43 -7.52 11.32
N ASN A 109 4.80 -8.36 10.35
CA ASN A 109 5.81 -9.40 10.50
C ASN A 109 7.13 -9.09 9.78
N PHE A 110 7.44 -7.81 9.53
CA PHE A 110 8.58 -7.42 8.69
C PHE A 110 9.92 -7.99 9.16
N TYR A 111 10.13 -8.10 10.48
CA TYR A 111 11.33 -8.67 11.10
C TYR A 111 11.56 -10.15 10.76
N LYS A 112 10.50 -10.89 10.43
CA LYS A 112 10.59 -12.28 9.96
C LYS A 112 10.85 -12.36 8.46
N SER A 113 10.37 -11.38 7.69
CA SER A 113 10.44 -11.41 6.23
C SER A 113 11.87 -11.34 5.69
N ASN A 114 12.79 -10.67 6.41
CA ASN A 114 14.21 -10.58 6.06
C ASN A 114 14.98 -11.90 6.20
N THR A 115 14.33 -12.94 6.72
CA THR A 115 14.96 -14.26 6.88
C THR A 115 14.69 -15.21 5.70
N ILE A 116 13.80 -14.84 4.76
CA ILE A 116 13.42 -15.69 3.63
C ILE A 116 14.53 -15.75 2.58
N ASP A 117 14.85 -16.94 2.09
CA ASP A 117 15.77 -17.11 0.96
C ASP A 117 15.29 -16.28 -0.25
N LYS A 118 16.18 -15.46 -0.78
CA LYS A 118 15.84 -14.48 -1.84
C LYS A 118 15.26 -15.17 -3.08
N LYS A 119 15.82 -16.31 -3.50
CA LYS A 119 15.34 -17.03 -4.68
C LYS A 119 13.93 -17.56 -4.46
N HIS A 120 13.68 -18.15 -3.30
CA HIS A 120 12.35 -18.64 -2.95
C HIS A 120 11.31 -17.51 -2.86
N LYS A 121 11.69 -16.39 -2.23
CA LYS A 121 10.85 -15.18 -2.15
C LYS A 121 10.46 -14.69 -3.54
N ASN A 122 11.43 -14.59 -4.46
CA ASN A 122 11.19 -14.09 -5.80
C ASN A 122 10.28 -15.02 -6.61
N ASN A 123 10.42 -16.34 -6.45
CA ASN A 123 9.50 -17.28 -7.07
C ASN A 123 8.07 -17.10 -6.56
N LEU A 124 7.88 -16.93 -5.24
CA LEU A 124 6.55 -16.71 -4.67
C LEU A 124 5.90 -15.41 -5.16
N ILE A 125 6.69 -14.33 -5.25
CA ILE A 125 6.24 -13.03 -5.77
C ILE A 125 5.82 -13.17 -7.23
N ASN A 126 6.63 -13.83 -8.07
CA ASN A 126 6.31 -14.05 -9.48
C ASN A 126 5.06 -14.92 -9.66
N ASP A 127 4.93 -16.01 -8.90
CA ASP A 127 3.75 -16.87 -8.94
C ASP A 127 2.48 -16.09 -8.58
N TRP A 128 2.58 -15.18 -7.60
CA TRP A 128 1.43 -14.41 -7.17
C TRP A 128 1.10 -13.27 -8.14
N TYR A 129 2.11 -12.61 -8.70
CA TYR A 129 1.97 -11.64 -9.78
C TYR A 129 1.23 -12.25 -10.99
N ASN A 130 1.65 -13.44 -11.43
CA ASN A 130 0.99 -14.15 -12.53
C ASN A 130 -0.46 -14.54 -12.19
N LYS A 131 -0.75 -14.94 -10.95
CA LYS A 131 -2.13 -15.21 -10.51
C LYS A 131 -3.03 -13.99 -10.59
N VAL A 132 -2.50 -12.78 -10.34
CA VAL A 132 -3.29 -11.55 -10.50
C VAL A 132 -3.66 -11.34 -11.96
N ILE A 133 -2.71 -11.52 -12.88
CA ILE A 133 -2.96 -11.44 -14.33
C ILE A 133 -4.03 -12.46 -14.73
N GLU A 134 -3.80 -13.74 -14.44
CA GLU A 134 -4.72 -14.83 -14.82
C GLU A 134 -6.13 -14.61 -14.27
N HIS A 135 -6.24 -14.12 -13.04
CA HIS A 135 -7.52 -13.84 -12.41
C HIS A 135 -8.30 -12.76 -13.17
N TYR A 136 -7.71 -11.57 -13.38
CA TYR A 136 -8.43 -10.47 -14.02
C TYR A 136 -8.66 -10.69 -15.52
N GLU A 137 -7.79 -11.42 -16.21
CA GLU A 137 -8.03 -11.85 -17.59
C GLU A 137 -9.22 -12.82 -17.71
N SER A 138 -9.53 -13.56 -16.64
CA SER A 138 -10.67 -14.49 -16.60
C SER A 138 -12.02 -13.83 -16.31
N LEU A 139 -12.01 -12.59 -15.79
CA LEU A 139 -13.23 -11.87 -15.43
C LEU A 139 -13.92 -11.30 -16.68
N PRO A 140 -15.26 -11.21 -16.68
CA PRO A 140 -15.98 -10.58 -17.78
C PRO A 140 -15.59 -9.09 -17.86
N TYR A 141 -15.31 -8.63 -19.09
CA TYR A 141 -15.01 -7.24 -19.35
C TYR A 141 -16.29 -6.37 -19.21
N PRO A 142 -16.26 -5.31 -18.39
CA PRO A 142 -17.35 -4.32 -18.37
C PRO A 142 -17.33 -3.45 -19.64
N GLU A 143 -18.50 -2.90 -20.02
CA GLU A 143 -18.67 -2.20 -21.30
C GLU A 143 -17.85 -0.88 -21.41
N VAL A 144 -16.73 -0.99 -22.13
CA VAL A 144 -16.08 -0.06 -23.08
C VAL A 144 -15.53 1.31 -22.63
N VAL A 145 -16.00 1.95 -21.56
CA VAL A 145 -15.40 3.25 -21.11
C VAL A 145 -14.50 3.08 -19.88
N SER A 146 -14.64 1.98 -19.15
CA SER A 146 -13.94 1.73 -17.87
C SER A 146 -12.63 0.96 -17.99
N PHE A 147 -12.17 0.62 -19.20
CA PHE A 147 -11.01 -0.25 -19.36
C PHE A 147 -9.75 0.33 -18.73
N GLN A 148 -9.42 1.59 -19.01
CA GLN A 148 -8.22 2.21 -18.46
C GLN A 148 -8.26 2.28 -16.93
N ILE A 149 -9.38 2.71 -16.35
CA ILE A 149 -9.60 2.76 -14.89
C ILE A 149 -9.37 1.39 -14.26
N ILE A 150 -9.90 0.33 -14.87
CA ILE A 150 -9.79 -1.03 -14.36
C ILE A 150 -8.36 -1.56 -14.52
N TYR A 151 -7.73 -1.35 -15.68
CA TYR A 151 -6.37 -1.82 -15.95
C TYR A 151 -5.36 -1.16 -15.02
N GLU A 152 -5.42 0.17 -14.85
CA GLU A 152 -4.53 0.90 -13.93
C GLU A 152 -4.81 0.52 -12.47
N ALA A 153 -6.07 0.32 -12.09
CA ALA A 153 -6.38 -0.17 -10.75
C ALA A 153 -5.86 -1.60 -10.52
N ILE A 154 -5.94 -2.51 -11.51
CA ILE A 154 -5.35 -3.84 -11.44
C ILE A 154 -3.81 -3.74 -11.36
N ASP A 155 -3.21 -2.86 -12.16
CA ASP A 155 -1.76 -2.69 -12.20
C ASP A 155 -1.21 -2.19 -10.85
N VAL A 156 -1.95 -1.33 -10.15
CA VAL A 156 -1.65 -0.98 -8.75
C VAL A 156 -1.55 -2.24 -7.86
N PHE A 157 -2.49 -3.19 -7.98
CA PHE A 157 -2.47 -4.42 -7.18
C PHE A 157 -1.39 -5.41 -7.64
N GLN A 158 -1.03 -5.43 -8.92
CA GLN A 158 0.10 -6.19 -9.44
C GLN A 158 1.42 -5.66 -8.88
N ASN A 159 1.61 -4.34 -8.95
CA ASN A 159 2.79 -3.68 -8.39
C ASN A 159 2.84 -3.78 -6.86
N ALA A 160 1.70 -3.82 -6.17
CA ALA A 160 1.67 -4.06 -4.73
C ALA A 160 2.31 -5.40 -4.33
N ILE A 161 2.24 -6.42 -5.19
CA ILE A 161 2.95 -7.70 -4.99
C ILE A 161 4.45 -7.54 -5.20
N ARG A 162 4.88 -6.79 -6.22
CA ARG A 162 6.31 -6.51 -6.47
C ARG A 162 6.96 -5.80 -5.28
N VAL A 163 6.22 -4.97 -4.55
CA VAL A 163 6.74 -4.25 -3.36
C VAL A 163 7.20 -5.19 -2.24
N PHE A 164 6.74 -6.44 -2.19
CA PHE A 164 7.30 -7.39 -1.21
C PHE A 164 8.80 -7.65 -1.44
N ASP A 165 9.31 -7.54 -2.67
CA ASP A 165 10.74 -7.58 -2.96
C ASP A 165 11.39 -6.21 -2.73
N TYR A 166 12.41 -6.17 -1.87
CA TYR A 166 13.09 -4.91 -1.53
C TYR A 166 13.71 -4.25 -2.77
N ASP A 167 14.30 -5.05 -3.65
CA ASP A 167 15.03 -4.54 -4.81
C ASP A 167 14.07 -3.95 -5.86
N GLN A 168 12.81 -4.39 -5.89
CA GLN A 168 11.77 -3.91 -6.80
C GLN A 168 10.85 -2.87 -6.16
N ALA A 169 10.87 -2.73 -4.82
CA ALA A 169 9.87 -1.97 -4.08
C ALA A 169 9.76 -0.51 -4.50
N LYS A 170 10.89 0.14 -4.80
CA LYS A 170 10.87 1.54 -5.25
C LYS A 170 10.26 1.67 -6.65
N GLU A 171 10.67 0.83 -7.59
CA GLU A 171 10.17 0.86 -8.96
C GLU A 171 8.67 0.53 -8.99
N ALA A 172 8.25 -0.53 -8.32
CA ALA A 172 6.84 -0.88 -8.20
C ALA A 172 6.01 0.23 -7.55
N LEU A 173 6.55 0.94 -6.56
CA LEU A 173 5.86 2.08 -5.96
C LEU A 173 5.79 3.30 -6.89
N LEU A 174 6.75 3.48 -7.80
CA LEU A 174 6.66 4.51 -8.84
C LEU A 174 5.50 4.21 -9.80
N GLU A 175 5.39 2.97 -10.28
CA GLU A 175 4.30 2.53 -11.15
C GLU A 175 2.94 2.73 -10.47
N ILE A 176 2.80 2.32 -9.20
CA ILE A 176 1.57 2.56 -8.42
C ILE A 176 1.22 4.05 -8.34
N LEU A 177 2.22 4.90 -8.12
CA LEU A 177 2.00 6.34 -8.00
C LEU A 177 1.66 6.98 -9.34
N GLU A 178 2.22 6.49 -10.45
CA GLU A 178 1.83 6.89 -11.80
C GLU A 178 0.35 6.56 -12.05
N ASP A 179 -0.07 5.31 -11.81
CA ASP A 179 -1.47 4.88 -11.94
C ASP A 179 -2.45 5.67 -11.06
N CYS A 180 -2.01 6.04 -9.85
CA CYS A 180 -2.83 6.77 -8.90
C CYS A 180 -2.91 8.27 -9.23
N LEU A 181 -1.78 8.93 -9.50
CA LEU A 181 -1.68 10.38 -9.59
C LEU A 181 -1.87 10.90 -11.02
N GLU A 182 -1.34 10.17 -12.00
CA GLU A 182 -1.37 10.52 -13.41
C GLU A 182 -2.40 9.70 -14.19
N GLY A 183 -2.67 8.48 -13.74
CA GLY A 183 -3.73 7.61 -14.23
C GLY A 183 -5.09 7.89 -13.60
N TYR A 184 -5.87 6.82 -13.52
CA TYR A 184 -7.27 6.80 -13.16
C TYR A 184 -7.59 5.69 -12.14
N ALA A 185 -6.57 5.05 -11.55
CA ALA A 185 -6.78 4.03 -10.51
C ALA A 185 -7.55 4.59 -9.29
N ILE A 186 -7.31 5.86 -8.96
CA ILE A 186 -8.12 6.66 -8.03
C ILE A 186 -8.77 7.79 -8.84
N PHE A 187 -9.74 7.49 -9.71
CA PHE A 187 -10.29 8.48 -10.65
C PHE A 187 -10.96 9.68 -9.95
N PRO A 188 -10.33 10.87 -9.88
CA PRO A 188 -10.90 12.02 -9.20
C PRO A 188 -11.58 13.00 -10.18
N GLY A 189 -11.61 12.68 -11.47
CA GLY A 189 -11.79 13.65 -12.54
C GLY A 189 -10.56 14.57 -12.70
N SER A 190 -10.58 15.45 -13.71
CA SER A 190 -9.49 16.40 -13.96
C SER A 190 -9.35 17.44 -12.86
N GLU A 191 -10.46 17.86 -12.24
CA GLU A 191 -10.47 18.91 -11.21
C GLU A 191 -9.88 18.41 -9.87
N GLY A 192 -9.93 17.12 -9.57
CA GLY A 192 -9.47 16.56 -8.29
C GLY A 192 -8.02 16.05 -8.28
N ARG A 193 -7.29 16.12 -9.40
CA ARG A 193 -5.89 15.62 -9.51
C ARG A 193 -4.93 16.35 -8.58
N ARG A 194 -5.05 17.68 -8.50
CA ARG A 194 -4.22 18.47 -7.59
C ARG A 194 -4.49 18.14 -6.13
N ASP A 195 -5.75 17.95 -5.75
CA ASP A 195 -6.13 17.57 -4.39
C ASP A 195 -5.64 16.15 -4.04
N LEU A 196 -5.67 15.22 -5.00
CA LEU A 196 -5.11 13.88 -4.82
C LEU A 196 -3.59 13.92 -4.62
N PHE A 197 -2.88 14.73 -5.42
CA PHE A 197 -1.45 14.95 -5.27
C PHE A 197 -1.11 15.59 -3.91
N ASP A 198 -1.83 16.64 -3.51
CA ASP A 198 -1.65 17.30 -2.22
C ASP A 198 -1.95 16.34 -1.06
N TRP A 199 -2.98 15.49 -1.17
CA TRP A 199 -3.23 14.42 -0.19
C TRP A 199 -2.07 13.45 -0.09
N TRP A 200 -1.54 12.99 -1.22
CA TRP A 200 -0.37 12.11 -1.24
C TRP A 200 0.83 12.79 -0.56
N LEU A 201 1.13 14.03 -0.94
CA LEU A 201 2.30 14.76 -0.45
C LEU A 201 2.20 15.14 1.04
N LEU A 202 1.01 15.53 1.52
CA LEU A 202 0.83 16.12 2.85
C LEU A 202 0.36 15.12 3.91
N GLU A 203 -0.31 14.05 3.51
CA GLU A 203 -0.83 13.04 4.43
C GLU A 203 -0.12 11.68 4.22
N VAL A 204 -0.04 11.17 2.99
CA VAL A 204 0.52 9.83 2.72
C VAL A 204 2.03 9.78 2.93
N VAL A 205 2.79 10.75 2.42
CA VAL A 205 4.25 10.79 2.57
C VAL A 205 4.65 10.90 4.06
N PRO A 206 4.11 11.83 4.87
CA PRO A 206 4.42 11.88 6.29
C PRO A 206 3.93 10.66 7.09
N ALA A 207 2.76 10.11 6.75
CA ALA A 207 2.25 8.91 7.42
C ALA A 207 3.14 7.69 7.15
N SER A 208 3.60 7.53 5.91
CA SER A 208 4.56 6.50 5.50
C SER A 208 5.89 6.68 6.19
N TRP A 209 6.44 7.90 6.24
CA TRP A 209 7.68 8.18 6.96
C TRP A 209 7.63 7.74 8.42
N ASN A 210 6.50 8.04 9.08
CA ASN A 210 6.27 7.82 10.51
C ASN A 210 5.62 6.46 10.86
N LEU A 211 5.32 5.64 9.86
CA LEU A 211 4.57 4.38 9.99
C LEU A 211 3.30 4.54 10.84
N SER A 212 2.58 5.65 10.58
CA SER A 212 1.42 6.07 11.33
C SER A 212 0.15 6.01 10.48
N PRO A 213 -1.04 5.92 11.11
CA PRO A 213 -2.30 6.04 10.39
C PRO A 213 -2.43 7.43 9.75
N LEU A 214 -3.21 7.52 8.68
CA LEU A 214 -3.61 8.79 8.07
C LEU A 214 -4.59 9.56 8.97
N LYS A 215 -4.59 10.89 8.86
CA LYS A 215 -5.67 11.71 9.46
C LYS A 215 -6.97 11.56 8.66
N SER A 216 -6.84 11.58 7.34
CA SER A 216 -7.93 11.45 6.37
C SER A 216 -7.48 10.67 5.13
N PHE A 217 -8.38 9.84 4.60
CA PHE A 217 -8.21 9.25 3.27
C PHE A 217 -8.70 10.22 2.21
N TYR A 218 -8.08 10.17 1.03
CA TYR A 218 -8.66 10.77 -0.15
C TYR A 218 -9.93 10.02 -0.51
N VAL A 219 -11.00 10.75 -0.77
CA VAL A 219 -12.23 10.16 -1.26
C VAL A 219 -12.77 11.01 -2.39
N VAL A 220 -13.08 10.36 -3.51
CA VAL A 220 -13.76 10.99 -4.62
C VAL A 220 -15.19 11.29 -4.18
N ASP A 221 -15.56 12.57 -4.22
CA ASP A 221 -16.93 12.99 -3.93
C ASP A 221 -17.91 12.21 -4.81
N ARG A 222 -19.03 11.77 -4.23
CA ARG A 222 -20.16 11.04 -4.87
C ARG A 222 -20.08 9.51 -4.86
N LEU A 223 -19.14 8.89 -4.15
CA LEU A 223 -19.21 7.44 -3.91
C LEU A 223 -20.36 7.09 -2.95
N ILE A 224 -21.22 6.15 -3.36
CA ILE A 224 -22.24 5.58 -2.49
C ILE A 224 -21.50 4.86 -1.35
N HIS A 225 -21.84 5.18 -0.10
CA HIS A 225 -21.20 4.64 1.13
C HIS A 225 -19.77 5.13 1.43
N GLN A 226 -19.36 6.30 0.91
CA GLN A 226 -18.08 6.96 1.21
C GLN A 226 -17.68 6.94 2.70
N ASP A 227 -18.60 7.26 3.61
CA ASP A 227 -18.32 7.24 5.06
C ASP A 227 -17.92 5.85 5.55
N GLN A 228 -18.60 4.81 5.07
CA GLN A 228 -18.34 3.42 5.48
C GLN A 228 -16.99 2.94 4.94
N ILE A 229 -16.67 3.27 3.70
CA ILE A 229 -15.37 2.98 3.06
C ILE A 229 -14.25 3.64 3.87
N THR A 230 -14.38 4.94 4.15
CA THR A 230 -13.38 5.70 4.91
C THR A 230 -13.18 5.14 6.32
N ILE A 231 -14.27 4.77 7.00
CA ILE A 231 -14.22 4.14 8.32
C ILE A 231 -13.50 2.78 8.25
N ARG A 232 -13.78 1.97 7.22
CA ARG A 232 -13.13 0.65 7.01
C ARG A 232 -11.62 0.83 6.82
N GLN A 233 -11.22 1.69 5.89
CA GLN A 233 -9.81 1.96 5.58
C GLN A 233 -9.05 2.49 6.80
N LYS A 234 -9.63 3.45 7.54
CA LYS A 234 -9.02 4.00 8.76
C LYS A 234 -8.85 2.94 9.85
N LYS A 235 -9.87 2.10 10.07
CA LYS A 235 -9.80 1.00 11.05
C LYS A 235 -8.70 -0.01 10.70
N SER A 236 -8.54 -0.33 9.41
CA SER A 236 -7.44 -1.19 8.94
C SER A 236 -6.07 -0.57 9.29
N LEU A 237 -5.78 0.66 8.86
CA LEU A 237 -4.50 1.31 9.16
C LEU A 237 -4.22 1.45 10.66
N GLU A 238 -5.23 1.83 11.46
CA GLU A 238 -5.08 1.94 12.90
C GLU A 238 -4.75 0.60 13.56
N LYS A 239 -5.37 -0.49 13.10
CA LYS A 239 -5.09 -1.84 13.57
C LYS A 239 -3.66 -2.24 13.24
N VAL A 240 -3.24 -2.08 11.98
CA VAL A 240 -1.88 -2.41 11.53
C VAL A 240 -0.85 -1.58 12.28
N SER A 241 -1.09 -0.28 12.46
CA SER A 241 -0.16 0.61 13.17
C SER A 241 0.03 0.20 14.63
N LYS A 242 -1.06 -0.13 15.35
CA LYS A 242 -0.99 -0.62 16.74
C LYS A 242 -0.23 -1.94 16.83
N MET A 243 -0.47 -2.87 15.90
CA MET A 243 0.22 -4.16 15.86
C MET A 243 1.71 -3.98 15.56
N LEU A 244 2.03 -3.14 14.57
CA LEU A 244 3.41 -2.80 14.23
C LEU A 244 4.13 -2.14 15.40
N GLU A 245 3.50 -1.18 16.08
CA GLU A 245 4.07 -0.52 17.26
C GLU A 245 4.45 -1.53 18.35
N SER A 246 3.56 -2.47 18.67
CA SER A 246 3.87 -3.57 19.60
C SER A 246 5.09 -4.38 19.15
N LYS A 247 5.19 -4.68 17.84
CA LYS A 247 6.28 -5.49 17.29
C LYS A 247 7.61 -4.74 17.23
N LEU A 248 7.61 -3.44 16.93
CA LEU A 248 8.81 -2.60 16.97
C LEU A 248 9.35 -2.50 18.40
N LEU A 249 8.47 -2.40 19.40
CA LEU A 249 8.86 -2.40 20.82
C LEU A 249 9.49 -3.74 21.23
N GLU A 250 8.87 -4.86 20.83
CA GLU A 250 9.36 -6.22 21.11
C GLU A 250 10.71 -6.53 20.43
N ASN A 251 10.98 -5.94 19.26
CA ASN A 251 12.14 -6.27 18.41
C ASN A 251 13.11 -5.09 18.25
N SER A 252 13.18 -4.22 19.25
CA SER A 252 14.00 -3.00 19.24
C SER A 252 15.46 -3.20 18.88
N ASP A 253 16.04 -4.35 19.25
CA ASP A 253 17.45 -4.68 18.98
C ASP A 253 17.72 -4.96 17.49
N ILE A 254 16.75 -5.54 16.76
CA ILE A 254 16.85 -5.86 15.32
C ILE A 254 16.96 -4.57 14.47
N LEU A 255 16.34 -3.49 14.94
CA LEU A 255 16.37 -2.19 14.27
C LEU A 255 17.63 -1.39 14.57
N ARG A 256 18.30 -1.70 15.69
CA ARG A 256 19.57 -1.09 16.10
C ARG A 256 20.78 -1.76 15.44
N ASP A 257 20.66 -3.03 15.09
CA ASP A 257 21.76 -3.84 14.60
C ASP A 257 21.25 -4.79 13.51
N SER A 258 21.55 -4.54 12.23
CA SER A 258 21.31 -5.54 11.19
C SER A 258 22.13 -5.33 9.92
N ASP A 259 23.45 -5.52 10.10
CA ASP A 259 24.30 -6.18 9.09
C ASP A 259 24.18 -7.73 9.15
N ASN A 260 23.31 -8.30 10.00
CA ASN A 260 23.29 -9.74 10.26
C ASN A 260 22.19 -10.55 9.53
N LYS A 261 22.69 -11.16 8.47
CA LYS A 261 22.29 -12.35 7.71
C LYS A 261 21.64 -13.47 8.58
N TYR A 262 20.38 -13.76 8.28
CA TYR A 262 19.68 -15.06 8.27
C TYR A 262 19.83 -16.04 9.44
N LYS A 263 18.68 -16.47 10.02
CA LYS A 263 18.34 -17.89 10.28
C LYS A 263 16.82 -18.13 10.20
N PHE A 264 16.44 -19.21 9.51
CA PHE A 264 15.09 -19.65 9.15
C PHE A 264 14.73 -20.97 9.82
N ASP A 265 13.41 -21.29 9.92
CA ASP A 265 12.84 -22.62 9.61
C ASP A 265 11.34 -22.86 9.98
N GLN A 266 10.48 -21.85 10.21
CA GLN A 266 9.09 -22.18 10.61
C GLN A 266 7.94 -21.27 10.14
N PHE A 267 8.02 -20.66 8.95
CA PHE A 267 6.98 -19.73 8.48
C PHE A 267 5.99 -20.32 7.44
N PHE A 268 6.42 -21.25 6.59
CA PHE A 268 5.64 -21.64 5.40
C PHE A 268 4.38 -22.48 5.68
N HIS A 269 4.22 -23.05 6.87
CA HIS A 269 2.98 -23.74 7.24
C HIS A 269 1.80 -22.80 7.57
N ASN A 270 2.05 -21.50 7.82
CA ASN A 270 0.99 -20.54 8.18
C ASN A 270 0.53 -19.66 7.01
N PHE A 271 1.37 -19.43 5.99
CA PHE A 271 0.97 -18.64 4.82
C PHE A 271 0.08 -19.45 3.87
N SER A 272 0.38 -20.74 3.68
CA SER A 272 -0.49 -21.64 2.91
C SER A 272 -1.79 -22.00 3.64
N SER A 273 -1.81 -22.02 4.98
CA SER A 273 -3.03 -22.29 5.75
C SER A 273 -3.98 -21.09 5.80
N SER A 274 -3.48 -19.87 5.59
CA SER A 274 -4.32 -18.68 5.44
C SER A 274 -5.17 -18.74 4.16
N TYR A 275 -4.65 -19.39 3.11
CA TYR A 275 -5.41 -19.69 1.88
C TYR A 275 -6.55 -20.70 2.12
N ASP A 276 -6.36 -21.68 3.03
CA ASP A 276 -7.40 -22.63 3.43
C ASP A 276 -8.37 -22.08 4.51
N ILE A 277 -7.94 -21.09 5.31
CA ILE A 277 -8.78 -20.37 6.27
C ILE A 277 -9.76 -19.44 5.54
N LEU A 278 -9.35 -18.84 4.42
CA LEU A 278 -10.25 -18.06 3.55
C LEU A 278 -11.36 -18.92 2.94
N LYS A 279 -11.11 -20.21 2.65
CA LYS A 279 -12.17 -21.18 2.30
C LYS A 279 -13.13 -21.52 3.45
N LYS A 280 -12.75 -21.29 4.70
CA LYS A 280 -13.56 -21.61 5.90
C LYS A 280 -14.41 -20.44 6.39
N TYR A 281 -14.03 -19.20 6.09
CA TYR A 281 -14.80 -18.01 6.46
C TYR A 281 -16.01 -17.75 5.54
N ASP A 282 -16.17 -18.53 4.47
CA ASP A 282 -17.36 -18.54 3.60
C ASP A 282 -18.51 -19.45 4.10
N ASN A 283 -18.36 -20.14 5.25
CA ASN A 283 -19.35 -21.11 5.74
C ASN A 283 -20.27 -20.62 6.86
N HIS A 284 -20.24 -19.35 7.24
CA HIS A 284 -21.23 -18.80 8.17
C HIS A 284 -21.72 -17.43 7.73
N THR A 285 -22.62 -17.42 6.73
CA THR A 285 -24.01 -16.91 6.82
C THR A 285 -24.48 -16.52 5.41
N LEU A 286 -25.01 -17.51 4.67
CA LEU A 286 -25.99 -17.45 3.55
C LEU A 286 -25.72 -18.53 2.47
N VAL A 287 -25.43 -19.77 2.89
CA VAL A 287 -25.61 -20.95 2.02
C VAL A 287 -26.68 -21.82 2.68
N ASN A 288 -27.94 -21.49 2.45
CA ASN A 288 -29.03 -22.43 2.71
C ASN A 288 -30.12 -22.42 1.62
N ASN A 289 -29.83 -21.86 0.46
CA ASN A 289 -30.59 -22.11 -0.76
C ASN A 289 -29.61 -22.02 -1.93
N TYR A 290 -29.70 -22.94 -2.88
CA TYR A 290 -28.85 -23.11 -4.07
C TYR A 290 -27.63 -24.04 -3.95
N VAL A 291 -27.79 -25.18 -3.30
CA VAL A 291 -27.32 -26.44 -3.91
C VAL A 291 -28.48 -27.43 -3.87
N LEU A 292 -29.29 -27.43 -4.91
CA LEU A 292 -30.02 -28.60 -5.42
C LEU A 292 -30.56 -28.24 -6.81
N ARG A 293 -30.19 -29.06 -7.82
CA ARG A 293 -30.51 -28.99 -9.27
C ARG A 293 -29.48 -28.13 -10.04
N ILE A 294 -28.66 -28.64 -10.96
CA ILE A 294 -28.75 -29.63 -12.05
C ILE A 294 -27.28 -29.97 -12.42
N LYS A 295 -26.88 -31.23 -12.64
CA LYS A 295 -26.75 -31.88 -13.96
C LYS A 295 -26.28 -31.01 -15.12
#